data_AF-A0A1Q7CI10-F1
#
_entry.id   AF-A0A1Q7CI10-F1
#
_cell.length_a   1.000
_cell.length_b   1.000
_cell.length_c   1.000
_cell.angle_alpha   90.00
_cell.angle_beta   90.00
_cell.angle_gamma   90.00
#
_symmetry.space_group_name_H-M   'P 1'
#
loop_
_entity.id
_entity.type
_entity.pdbx_description
1 polymer ?
#
loop_
_entity_poly.entity_id
_entity_poly.type
_entity_poly.pdbx_seq_one_letter_code
_entity_poly.pdbx_strand_id
1 'polypeptide(L)'
;MVEAGISDVSVSPRMVYVDASHPELVEGFIKKTFTEMVEGVREEAVSTGLVDAVAFDSGIHDLYRTAEPGGVFCYTFFKATGRKPAR
;
A
#
# COMPACT_ATOMS: atom_id res chain seq x y z
N MET A 1 -1.82 13.21 16.04
CA MET A 1 -0.65 14.11 16.28
C MET A 1 -1.03 15.30 17.14
N VAL A 2 -2.07 16.07 16.77
CA VAL A 2 -2.59 17.18 17.60
C VAL A 2 -3.04 16.69 18.98
N GLU A 3 -3.83 15.61 19.04
CA GLU A 3 -4.24 14.98 20.31
C GLU A 3 -3.05 14.45 21.14
N ALA A 4 -1.92 14.15 20.48
CA ALA A 4 -0.67 13.77 21.14
C ALA A 4 0.15 14.99 21.59
N GLY A 5 -0.40 16.20 21.50
CA GLY A 5 0.23 17.46 21.93
C GLY A 5 1.27 18.05 20.96
N ILE A 6 1.39 17.52 19.73
CA ILE A 6 2.32 18.05 18.73
C ILE A 6 1.73 19.32 18.11
N SER A 7 2.49 20.41 18.11
CA SER A 7 2.09 21.70 17.53
C SER A 7 2.55 21.83 16.08
N ASP A 8 1.98 22.81 15.35
CA ASP A 8 2.37 23.14 13.97
C ASP A 8 2.37 21.95 13.02
N VAL A 9 1.36 21.08 13.18
CA VAL A 9 1.25 19.87 12.36
C VAL A 9 0.90 20.26 10.94
N SER A 10 1.71 19.81 9.99
CA SER A 10 1.45 19.87 8.56
C SER A 10 1.54 18.47 7.97
N VAL A 11 0.59 18.12 7.11
CA VAL A 11 0.49 16.80 6.47
C VAL A 11 0.45 16.99 4.96
N SER A 12 1.19 16.16 4.23
CA SER A 12 1.23 16.20 2.76
C SER A 12 1.18 14.80 2.17
N PRO A 13 0.48 14.60 1.04
CA PRO A 13 0.47 13.33 0.33
C PRO A 13 1.80 13.08 -0.38
N ARG A 14 2.17 11.80 -0.48
CA ARG A 14 3.31 11.27 -1.23
C ARG A 14 2.77 10.11 -2.07
N MET A 15 2.19 10.48 -3.20
CA MET A 15 1.56 9.53 -4.12
C MET A 15 2.64 8.77 -4.89
N VAL A 16 2.45 7.47 -4.96
CA VAL A 16 3.13 6.54 -5.85
C VAL A 16 2.13 6.18 -6.93
N TYR A 17 2.35 6.70 -8.13
CA TYR A 17 1.63 6.34 -9.33
C TYR A 17 2.51 5.41 -10.15
N VAL A 18 1.95 4.29 -10.61
CA VAL A 18 2.67 3.26 -11.36
C VAL A 18 1.84 2.84 -12.56
N ASP A 19 2.49 2.79 -13.71
CA ASP A 19 1.97 2.22 -14.96
C ASP A 19 3.14 1.63 -15.77
N ALA A 20 2.85 1.15 -16.98
CA ALA A 20 3.85 0.55 -17.86
C ALA A 20 5.02 1.49 -18.25
N SER A 21 4.91 2.81 -18.04
CA SER A 21 6.01 3.75 -18.28
C SER A 21 7.05 3.79 -17.16
N HIS A 22 6.78 3.15 -16.01
CA HIS A 22 7.66 3.08 -14.84
C HIS A 22 7.97 1.62 -14.46
N PRO A 23 8.69 0.86 -15.31
CA PRO A 23 8.89 -0.58 -15.15
C PRO A 23 9.58 -0.98 -13.83
N GLU A 24 10.45 -0.13 -13.31
CA GLU A 24 11.11 -0.32 -12.02
C GLU A 24 10.12 -0.25 -10.84
N LEU A 25 9.09 0.60 -10.92
CA LEU A 25 8.04 0.68 -9.92
C LEU A 25 7.00 -0.45 -10.11
N VAL A 26 6.75 -0.89 -11.34
CA VAL A 26 5.93 -2.08 -11.60
C VAL A 26 6.54 -3.30 -10.90
N GLU A 27 7.84 -3.52 -11.09
CA GLU A 27 8.53 -4.66 -10.48
C GLU A 27 8.73 -4.48 -8.97
N GLY A 28 9.21 -3.30 -8.55
CA GLY A 28 9.57 -3.05 -7.16
C GLY A 28 8.37 -2.80 -6.25
N PHE A 29 7.43 -1.97 -6.68
CA PHE A 29 6.33 -1.50 -5.83
C PHE A 29 5.09 -2.40 -5.94
N ILE A 30 4.63 -2.72 -7.15
CA ILE A 30 3.45 -3.58 -7.31
C ILE A 30 3.81 -5.01 -6.88
N LYS A 31 4.73 -5.68 -7.57
CA LYS A 31 4.99 -7.11 -7.35
C LYS A 31 5.71 -7.41 -6.04
N LYS A 32 6.90 -6.83 -5.85
CA LYS A 32 7.83 -7.19 -4.75
C LYS A 32 7.57 -6.48 -3.42
N THR A 33 6.64 -5.54 -3.38
CA THR A 33 6.30 -4.82 -2.15
C THR A 33 4.83 -5.01 -1.83
N PHE A 34 3.94 -4.50 -2.67
CA PHE A 34 2.51 -4.47 -2.34
C PHE A 34 1.87 -5.85 -2.42
N THR A 35 2.05 -6.57 -3.52
CA THR A 35 1.46 -7.91 -3.68
C THR A 35 2.03 -8.90 -2.68
N GLU A 36 3.36 -8.98 -2.52
CA GLU A 36 4.00 -9.82 -1.50
C GLU A 36 3.52 -9.49 -0.06
N MET A 37 3.31 -8.21 0.26
CA MET A 37 2.75 -7.81 1.56
C MET A 37 1.33 -8.35 1.77
N VAL A 38 0.49 -8.36 0.73
CA VAL A 38 -0.86 -8.95 0.81
C VAL A 38 -0.77 -10.47 0.90
N GLU A 39 0.07 -11.13 0.09
CA GLU A 39 0.28 -12.59 0.16
C GLU A 39 0.71 -13.03 1.57
N GLY A 40 1.52 -12.23 2.25
CA GLY A 40 2.00 -12.50 3.61
C GLY A 40 0.90 -12.63 4.67
N VAL A 41 -0.30 -12.09 4.44
CA VAL A 41 -1.43 -12.20 5.40
C VAL A 41 -2.43 -13.31 5.04
N ARG A 42 -2.17 -14.10 3.99
CA ARG A 42 -3.09 -15.13 3.47
C ARG A 42 -3.56 -16.11 4.55
N GLU A 43 -2.62 -16.69 5.29
CA GLU A 43 -2.94 -17.73 6.28
C GLU A 43 -3.86 -17.18 7.38
N GLU A 44 -3.56 -15.99 7.90
CA GLU A 44 -4.37 -15.32 8.91
C GLU A 44 -5.76 -14.98 8.36
N ALA A 45 -5.84 -14.40 7.17
CA ALA A 45 -7.11 -14.00 6.55
C ALA A 45 -8.05 -15.21 6.31
N VAL A 46 -7.51 -16.33 5.85
CA VAL A 46 -8.29 -17.55 5.58
C VAL A 46 -8.67 -18.26 6.88
N SER A 47 -7.73 -18.42 7.82
CA SER A 47 -7.98 -19.15 9.07
C SER A 47 -8.97 -18.43 10.00
N THR A 48 -9.00 -17.09 9.96
CA THR A 48 -9.97 -16.28 10.70
C THR A 48 -11.33 -16.17 10.00
N GLY A 49 -11.45 -16.71 8.78
CA GLY A 49 -12.68 -16.66 8.00
C GLY A 49 -13.02 -15.28 7.43
N LEU A 50 -12.05 -14.36 7.36
CA LEU A 50 -12.23 -13.04 6.76
C LEU A 50 -12.54 -13.13 5.25
N VAL A 51 -11.96 -14.13 4.58
CA VAL A 51 -12.15 -14.42 3.16
C VAL A 51 -11.82 -15.90 2.90
N ASP A 52 -12.47 -16.53 1.94
CA ASP A 52 -12.12 -17.90 1.55
C ASP A 52 -10.83 -17.93 0.70
N ALA A 53 -10.19 -19.11 0.66
CA ALA A 53 -8.91 -19.27 -0.03
C ALA A 53 -8.99 -18.98 -1.55
N VAL A 54 -10.10 -19.33 -2.20
CA VAL A 54 -10.25 -19.16 -3.65
C VAL A 54 -10.40 -17.68 -3.99
N ALA A 55 -11.21 -16.96 -3.22
CA ALA A 55 -11.38 -15.52 -3.36
C ALA A 55 -10.08 -14.77 -3.08
N PHE A 56 -9.32 -15.19 -2.06
CA PHE A 56 -8.01 -14.60 -1.77
C PHE A 56 -7.03 -14.79 -2.93
N ASP A 57 -6.88 -16.02 -3.42
CA ASP A 57 -5.94 -16.36 -4.50
C ASP A 57 -6.33 -15.65 -5.81
N SER A 58 -7.63 -15.50 -6.09
CA SER A 58 -8.13 -14.69 -7.21
C SER A 58 -7.77 -13.21 -7.04
N GLY A 59 -7.88 -12.66 -5.84
CA GLY A 59 -7.49 -11.28 -5.55
C GLY A 59 -6.01 -11.01 -5.75
N ILE A 60 -5.14 -11.96 -5.35
CA ILE A 60 -3.69 -11.88 -5.62
C ILE A 60 -3.42 -11.91 -7.13
N HIS A 61 -4.10 -12.78 -7.88
CA HIS A 61 -3.97 -12.80 -9.33
C HIS A 61 -4.35 -11.45 -9.97
N ASP A 62 -5.48 -10.87 -9.53
CA ASP A 62 -5.91 -9.55 -10.01
C ASP A 62 -4.93 -8.43 -9.64
N LEU A 63 -4.27 -8.50 -8.48
CA LEU A 63 -3.18 -7.57 -8.13
C LEU A 63 -2.00 -7.69 -9.10
N TYR A 64 -1.57 -8.90 -9.45
CA TYR A 64 -0.52 -9.10 -10.45
C TYR A 64 -0.92 -8.58 -11.84
N ARG A 65 -2.20 -8.66 -12.21
CA ARG A 65 -2.70 -8.08 -13.47
C ARG A 65 -2.56 -6.56 -13.55
N THR A 66 -2.52 -5.85 -12.41
CA THR A 66 -2.23 -4.40 -12.41
C THR A 66 -0.80 -4.06 -12.85
N ALA A 67 0.11 -5.05 -12.85
CA ALA A 67 1.48 -4.92 -13.33
C ALA A 67 1.66 -5.29 -14.82
N GLU A 68 0.60 -5.69 -15.51
CA GLU A 68 0.61 -6.03 -16.94
C GLU A 68 0.45 -4.79 -17.83
N PRO A 69 0.74 -4.86 -19.15
CA PRO A 69 0.48 -3.75 -20.06
C PRO A 69 -0.96 -3.25 -20.00
N GLY A 70 -1.13 -1.94 -19.76
CA GLY A 70 -2.44 -1.30 -19.57
C GLY A 70 -2.94 -1.29 -18.12
N GLY A 71 -2.23 -1.94 -17.19
CA GLY A 71 -2.45 -1.83 -15.76
C GLY A 71 -1.95 -0.51 -15.18
N VAL A 72 -2.62 -0.06 -14.12
CA VAL A 72 -2.28 1.14 -13.35
C VAL A 72 -2.44 0.85 -11.86
N PHE A 73 -1.53 1.36 -11.04
CA PHE A 73 -1.57 1.25 -9.59
C PHE A 73 -1.31 2.61 -8.93
N CYS A 74 -2.16 2.97 -7.97
CA CYS A 74 -2.07 4.23 -7.24
C CYS A 74 -2.08 3.97 -5.74
N TYR A 75 -1.06 4.46 -5.03
CA TYR A 75 -0.98 4.37 -3.58
C TYR A 75 -0.45 5.67 -2.99
N THR A 76 -1.02 6.16 -1.89
CA THR A 76 -0.59 7.43 -1.28
C THR A 76 -0.10 7.21 0.14
N PHE A 77 1.18 7.49 0.37
CA PHE A 77 1.69 7.69 1.72
C PHE A 77 1.36 9.10 2.20
N PHE A 78 1.23 9.31 3.50
CA PHE A 78 1.15 10.65 4.09
C PHE A 78 2.38 10.92 4.93
N LYS A 79 3.04 12.05 4.64
CA LYS A 79 4.13 12.56 5.47
C LYS A 79 3.61 13.70 6.32
N ALA A 80 3.75 13.56 7.63
CA ALA A 80 3.45 14.61 8.58
C ALA A 80 4.73 15.17 9.22
N THR A 81 4.73 16.47 9.50
CA THR A 81 5.75 17.17 10.29
C THR A 81 5.07 17.94 11.40
N GLY A 82 5.71 18.11 12.55
CA GLY A 82 5.23 18.97 13.63
C GLY A 82 6.33 19.25 14.64
N ARG A 83 6.08 20.18 15.56
CA ARG A 83 7.01 20.58 16.63
C ARG A 83 6.61 19.93 17.94
N LYS A 84 7.63 19.48 18.69
CA LYS A 84 7.42 19.04 20.08
C LYS A 84 6.94 20.26 20.89
N PRO A 85 5.94 20.10 21.77
CA PRO A 85 5.54 21.18 22.65
C PRO A 85 6.73 21.66 23.49
N ALA A 86 6.86 22.98 23.65
CA ALA A 86 7.86 23.57 24.54
C ALA A 86 7.61 23.05 25.97
N ARG A 87 8.69 22.71 26.67
CA ARG A 87 8.62 22.34 28.09
C ARG A 87 8.17 23.51 28.94
#